data_AF-A0A7Y5UWK8-F1
#
_entry.id   AF-A0A7Y5UWK8-F1
#
_cell.length_a   1.000
_cell.length_b   1.000
_cell.length_c   1.000
_cell.angle_alpha   90.00
_cell.angle_beta   90.00
_cell.angle_gamma   90.00
#
_symmetry.space_group_name_H-M   'P 1'
#
loop_
_entity.id
_entity.type
_entity.pdbx_description
1 polymer ?
#
loop_
_entity_poly.entity_id
_entity_poly.type
_entity_poly.pdbx_seq_one_letter_code
_entity_poly.pdbx_strand_id
1 'polypeptide(L)'
;ALGAGVAAPLPVMGISSLETLAAAAPLNERQPVCAVIAAPKRHLYCALYARRSESAFNCLFGPDLLPVEQLAERIEATGQRVAVAGLVDEETGSVLHHAGASLLPAVHGVPRAAVAAWLGWHRLGRGERHDLATLTPQYVHPSEAEVRFGRTFARPSGPDADD
;
A
#
# COMPACT_ATOMS: atom_id res chain seq x y z
N ALA A 1 -31.23 20.85 31.82
CA ALA A 1 -31.54 19.61 31.11
C ALA A 1 -30.40 19.34 30.13
N LEU A 2 -29.51 18.39 30.43
CA LEU A 2 -28.52 17.91 29.45
C LEU A 2 -29.27 17.08 28.41
N GLY A 3 -29.42 17.63 27.21
CA GLY A 3 -30.02 16.95 26.07
C GLY A 3 -29.13 15.81 25.59
N ALA A 4 -29.66 14.60 25.65
CA ALA A 4 -29.07 13.38 25.14
C ALA A 4 -28.81 13.48 23.62
N GLY A 5 -27.63 13.03 23.21
CA GLY A 5 -27.28 12.90 21.80
C GLY A 5 -25.78 12.83 21.57
N VAL A 6 -25.06 11.96 22.30
CA VAL A 6 -23.72 11.58 21.86
C VAL A 6 -23.93 10.79 20.57
N ALA A 7 -23.69 11.43 19.43
CA ALA A 7 -23.65 10.74 18.15
C ALA A 7 -22.65 9.58 18.30
N ALA A 8 -23.09 8.36 17.98
CA ALA A 8 -22.17 7.23 17.94
C ALA A 8 -20.97 7.59 17.05
N PRO A 9 -19.73 7.28 17.46
CA PRO A 9 -18.56 7.61 16.66
C PRO A 9 -18.71 6.98 15.27
N LEU A 10 -18.52 7.79 14.23
CA LEU A 10 -18.55 7.31 12.84
C LEU A 10 -17.46 6.24 12.66
N PRO A 11 -17.75 5.14 11.95
CA PRO A 11 -16.75 4.12 11.72
C PRO A 11 -15.63 4.69 10.85
N VAL A 12 -14.38 4.40 11.22
CA VAL A 12 -13.19 4.87 10.51
C VAL A 12 -12.49 3.69 9.86
N MET A 13 -12.00 3.88 8.65
CA MET A 13 -11.18 2.89 7.95
C MET A 13 -9.98 3.57 7.32
N GLY A 14 -8.79 3.14 7.71
CA GLY A 14 -7.53 3.58 7.12
C GLY A 14 -7.21 2.73 5.90
N ILE A 15 -6.86 3.36 4.79
CA ILE A 15 -6.50 2.67 3.55
C ILE A 15 -5.08 3.07 3.16
N SER A 16 -4.25 2.07 2.83
CA SER A 16 -2.86 2.30 2.43
C SER A 16 -2.78 2.97 1.06
N SER A 17 -1.86 3.93 0.90
CA SER A 17 -1.57 4.53 -0.40
C SER A 17 -1.08 3.50 -1.42
N LEU A 18 -0.28 2.53 -0.98
CA LEU A 18 0.21 1.43 -1.82
C LEU A 18 -0.93 0.50 -2.22
N GLU A 19 -1.82 0.17 -1.29
CA GLU A 19 -3.02 -0.63 -1.63
C GLU A 19 -3.94 0.14 -2.60
N THR A 20 -4.11 1.44 -2.39
CA THR A 20 -4.90 2.30 -3.28
C THR A 20 -4.34 2.31 -4.70
N LEU A 21 -3.01 2.36 -4.85
CA LEU A 21 -2.34 2.25 -6.14
C LEU A 21 -2.56 0.89 -6.79
N ALA A 22 -2.35 -0.20 -6.04
CA ALA A 22 -2.58 -1.54 -6.56
C ALA A 22 -4.03 -1.75 -7.01
N ALA A 23 -4.99 -1.23 -6.24
CA ALA A 23 -6.40 -1.34 -6.55
C ALA A 23 -6.83 -0.54 -7.78
N ALA A 24 -6.10 0.53 -8.12
CA ALA A 24 -6.35 1.32 -9.32
C ALA A 24 -5.93 0.60 -10.62
N ALA A 25 -5.21 -0.52 -10.56
CA ALA A 25 -4.88 -1.32 -11.72
C ALA A 25 -6.15 -1.88 -12.39
N PRO A 26 -6.16 -2.05 -13.73
CA PRO A 26 -7.31 -2.60 -14.46
C PRO A 26 -7.82 -3.93 -13.87
N LEU A 27 -9.13 -4.14 -13.83
CA LEU A 27 -9.72 -5.35 -13.23
C LEU A 27 -9.41 -6.64 -14.01
N ASN A 28 -9.11 -6.52 -15.31
CA ASN A 28 -8.66 -7.62 -16.14
C ASN A 28 -7.17 -7.96 -15.97
N GLU A 29 -6.43 -7.22 -15.13
CA GLU A 29 -5.07 -7.57 -14.77
C GLU A 29 -5.07 -8.84 -13.93
N ARG A 30 -4.44 -9.89 -14.46
CA ARG A 30 -4.36 -11.21 -13.83
C ARG A 30 -3.04 -11.41 -13.09
N GLN A 31 -2.05 -10.58 -13.36
CA GLN A 31 -0.76 -10.62 -12.70
C GLN A 31 -0.87 -10.01 -11.29
N PRO A 32 -0.01 -10.43 -10.35
CA PRO A 32 0.22 -9.66 -9.14
C PRO A 32 0.59 -8.21 -9.46
N VAL A 33 0.11 -7.28 -8.64
CA VAL A 33 0.35 -5.84 -8.81
C VAL A 33 1.30 -5.36 -7.73
N CYS A 34 2.50 -4.91 -8.13
CA CYS A 34 3.44 -4.24 -7.25
C CYS A 34 3.15 -2.74 -7.27
N ALA A 35 2.60 -2.21 -6.17
CA ALA A 35 2.48 -0.78 -6.00
C ALA A 35 3.84 -0.18 -5.61
N VAL A 36 4.21 0.95 -6.20
CA VAL A 36 5.46 1.65 -5.90
C VAL A 36 5.24 3.16 -5.73
N ILE A 37 5.95 3.77 -4.79
CA ILE A 37 6.04 5.22 -4.61
C ILE A 37 7.52 5.58 -4.48
N ALA A 38 8.00 6.50 -5.33
CA ALA A 38 9.37 6.98 -5.32
C ALA A 38 9.79 7.56 -3.97
N ALA A 39 10.98 7.18 -3.52
CA ALA A 39 11.65 7.69 -2.35
C ALA A 39 13.07 8.17 -2.72
N PRO A 40 13.73 8.98 -1.87
CA PRO A 40 15.08 9.47 -2.14
C PRO A 40 16.09 8.34 -2.37
N LYS A 41 17.21 8.67 -3.03
CA LYS A 41 18.34 7.75 -3.28
C LYS A 41 17.94 6.47 -4.03
N ARG A 42 17.05 6.57 -5.02
CA ARG A 42 16.55 5.44 -5.82
C ARG A 42 15.94 4.31 -4.98
N HIS A 43 15.28 4.68 -3.88
CA HIS A 43 14.47 3.76 -3.10
C HIS A 43 13.01 3.87 -3.53
N LEU A 44 12.25 2.82 -3.25
CA LEU A 44 10.83 2.71 -3.53
C LEU A 44 10.12 2.21 -2.28
N TYR A 45 9.10 2.95 -1.82
CA TYR A 45 8.08 2.33 -1.00
C TYR A 45 7.32 1.37 -1.89
N CYS A 46 7.27 0.08 -1.51
CA CYS A 46 6.73 -0.94 -2.38
C CYS A 46 5.98 -2.02 -1.60
N ALA A 47 4.96 -2.58 -2.24
CA ALA A 47 4.24 -3.75 -1.76
C ALA A 47 3.64 -4.50 -2.95
N LEU A 48 3.64 -5.83 -2.89
CA LEU A 48 3.08 -6.69 -3.93
C LEU A 48 1.75 -7.27 -3.47
N TYR A 49 0.75 -7.16 -4.33
CA TYR A 49 -0.60 -7.58 -4.04
C TYR A 49 -1.10 -8.60 -5.06
N ALA A 50 -1.67 -9.70 -4.59
CA ALA A 50 -2.49 -10.58 -5.40
C ALA A 50 -3.96 -10.17 -5.27
N ARG A 51 -4.59 -9.83 -6.39
CA ARG A 51 -6.03 -9.52 -6.43
C ARG A 51 -6.84 -10.79 -6.15
N ARG A 52 -7.76 -10.73 -5.17
CA ARG A 52 -8.69 -11.82 -4.86
C ARG A 52 -10.10 -11.56 -5.41
N SER A 53 -10.53 -10.31 -5.34
CA SER A 53 -11.77 -9.84 -5.92
C SER A 53 -11.58 -8.40 -6.40
N GLU A 54 -12.64 -7.73 -6.81
CA GLU A 54 -12.55 -6.31 -7.15
C GLU A 54 -12.03 -5.50 -5.94
N SER A 55 -12.52 -5.76 -4.73
CA SER A 55 -12.28 -4.97 -3.51
C SER A 55 -11.49 -5.68 -2.42
N ALA A 56 -10.77 -6.76 -2.77
CA ALA A 56 -9.94 -7.51 -1.83
C ALA A 56 -8.60 -7.92 -2.46
N PHE A 57 -7.52 -7.74 -1.71
CA PHE A 57 -6.14 -8.01 -2.10
C PHE A 57 -5.43 -8.75 -0.99
N ASN A 58 -4.60 -9.73 -1.36
CA ASN A 58 -3.63 -10.32 -0.44
C ASN A 58 -2.28 -9.63 -0.63
N CYS A 59 -1.73 -9.05 0.43
CA CYS A 59 -0.35 -8.59 0.42
C CYS A 59 0.58 -9.83 0.41
N LEU A 60 1.37 -9.97 -0.65
CA LEU A 60 2.36 -11.05 -0.79
C LEU A 60 3.71 -10.66 -0.17
N PHE A 61 4.09 -9.38 -0.28
CA PHE A 61 5.22 -8.80 0.46
C PHE A 61 5.02 -7.31 0.72
N GLY A 62 5.75 -6.80 1.71
CA GLY A 62 5.76 -5.39 2.08
C GLY A 62 4.60 -5.01 3.02
N PRO A 63 4.38 -3.71 3.26
CA PRO A 63 5.09 -2.59 2.65
C PRO A 63 6.55 -2.46 3.13
N ASP A 64 7.47 -2.24 2.20
CA ASP A 64 8.90 -2.09 2.44
C ASP A 64 9.45 -0.82 1.75
N LEU A 65 10.59 -0.31 2.21
CA LEU A 65 11.38 0.72 1.53
C LEU A 65 12.65 0.05 1.00
N LEU A 66 12.72 -0.18 -0.32
CA LEU A 66 13.80 -0.94 -0.94
C LEU A 66 14.53 -0.11 -2.01
N PRO A 67 15.84 -0.28 -2.19
CA PRO A 67 16.51 0.09 -3.43
C PRO A 67 15.83 -0.58 -4.64
N VAL A 68 15.82 0.09 -5.79
CA VAL A 68 15.20 -0.47 -7.01
C VAL A 68 15.78 -1.84 -7.39
N GLU A 69 17.07 -2.06 -7.18
CA GLU A 69 17.76 -3.32 -7.48
C GLU A 69 17.23 -4.47 -6.63
N GLN A 70 16.98 -4.25 -5.33
CA GLN A 70 16.39 -5.27 -4.46
C GLN A 70 14.92 -5.54 -4.77
N LEU A 71 14.18 -4.52 -5.20
CA LEU A 71 12.82 -4.72 -5.68
C LEU A 71 12.79 -5.56 -6.96
N ALA A 72 13.72 -5.30 -7.89
CA ALA A 72 13.90 -6.07 -9.11
C ALA A 72 14.18 -7.56 -8.81
N GLU A 73 15.12 -7.86 -7.91
CA GLU A 73 15.39 -9.23 -7.45
C GLU A 73 14.13 -9.92 -6.88
N ARG A 74 13.33 -9.19 -6.08
CA ARG A 74 12.07 -9.72 -5.55
C ARG A 74 11.03 -10.00 -6.63
N ILE A 75 10.95 -9.15 -7.65
CA ILE A 75 10.05 -9.35 -8.80
C ILE A 75 10.48 -10.60 -9.59
N GLU A 76 11.77 -10.74 -9.89
CA GLU A 76 12.30 -11.92 -10.57
C GLU A 76 12.01 -13.21 -9.80
N ALA A 77 12.20 -13.18 -8.47
CA ALA A 77 11.95 -14.31 -7.58
C ALA A 77 10.46 -14.75 -7.56
N THR A 78 9.52 -13.92 -8.01
CA THR A 78 8.11 -14.35 -8.12
C THR A 78 7.88 -15.42 -9.19
N GLY A 79 8.81 -15.57 -10.14
CA GLY A 79 8.72 -16.54 -11.24
C GLY A 79 7.60 -16.27 -12.25
N GLN A 80 6.96 -15.09 -12.20
CA GLN A 80 5.89 -14.70 -13.11
C GLN A 80 5.96 -13.20 -13.41
N ARG A 81 5.23 -12.75 -14.42
CA ARG A 81 5.13 -11.31 -14.70
C ARG A 81 4.38 -10.59 -13.58
N VAL A 82 4.85 -9.38 -13.26
CA VAL A 82 4.27 -8.50 -12.25
C VAL A 82 3.91 -7.18 -12.91
N ALA A 83 2.69 -6.69 -12.67
CA ALA A 83 2.29 -5.36 -13.08
C ALA A 83 2.77 -4.34 -12.04
N VAL A 84 3.41 -3.25 -12.46
CA VAL A 84 3.87 -2.20 -11.53
C VAL A 84 2.95 -0.99 -11.62
N ALA A 85 2.34 -0.63 -10.49
CA ALA A 85 1.47 0.54 -10.33
C ALA A 85 2.21 1.64 -9.55
N GLY A 86 2.65 2.68 -10.25
CA GLY A 86 3.33 3.81 -9.64
C GLY A 86 4.07 4.66 -10.68
N LEU A 87 4.42 5.88 -10.31
CA LEU A 87 5.27 6.73 -11.14
C LEU A 87 6.73 6.50 -10.74
N VAL A 88 7.54 6.14 -11.74
CA VAL A 88 8.99 5.98 -11.62
C VAL A 88 9.67 6.70 -12.79
N ASP A 89 10.93 7.08 -12.62
CA ASP A 89 11.74 7.59 -13.72
C ASP A 89 12.11 6.49 -14.72
N GLU A 90 12.67 6.88 -15.87
CA GLU A 90 13.02 5.98 -16.96
C GLU A 90 14.07 4.94 -16.56
N GLU A 91 15.05 5.34 -15.76
CA GLU A 91 16.11 4.43 -15.29
C GLU A 91 15.53 3.34 -14.38
N THR A 92 14.75 3.74 -13.37
CA THR A 92 14.05 2.83 -12.45
C THR A 92 13.09 1.93 -13.22
N GLY A 93 12.34 2.50 -14.18
CA GLY A 93 11.43 1.74 -15.03
C GLY A 93 12.15 0.68 -15.87
N SER A 94 13.33 1.01 -16.42
CA SER A 94 14.16 0.07 -17.17
C SER A 94 14.63 -1.10 -16.30
N VAL A 95 15.11 -0.82 -15.07
CA VAL A 95 15.54 -1.87 -14.13
C VAL A 95 14.40 -2.84 -13.82
N LEU A 96 13.21 -2.31 -13.49
CA LEU A 96 12.04 -3.14 -13.19
C LEU A 96 11.57 -3.94 -14.41
N HIS A 97 11.62 -3.35 -15.61
CA HIS A 97 11.26 -4.03 -16.85
C HIS A 97 12.18 -5.23 -17.14
N HIS A 98 13.49 -5.08 -16.93
CA HIS A 98 14.45 -6.19 -17.09
C HIS A 98 14.19 -7.33 -16.11
N ALA A 99 13.70 -7.01 -14.91
CA ALA A 99 13.26 -7.99 -13.90
C ALA A 99 11.94 -8.70 -14.23
N GLY A 100 11.32 -8.42 -15.38
CA GLY A 100 10.08 -9.06 -15.80
C GLY A 100 8.81 -8.31 -15.37
N ALA A 101 8.93 -7.06 -14.93
CA ALA A 101 7.78 -6.21 -14.68
C ALA A 101 7.19 -5.60 -15.96
N SER A 102 5.87 -5.43 -15.98
CA SER A 102 5.18 -4.55 -16.91
C SER A 102 4.71 -3.29 -16.19
N LEU A 103 5.25 -2.13 -16.57
CA LEU A 103 4.83 -0.85 -15.99
C LEU A 103 3.43 -0.49 -16.48
N LEU A 104 2.51 -0.22 -15.56
CA LEU A 104 1.18 0.27 -15.93
C LEU A 104 1.27 1.71 -16.46
N PRO A 105 0.35 2.12 -17.34
CA PRO A 105 0.30 3.50 -17.80
C PRO A 105 0.21 4.50 -16.65
N ALA A 106 0.80 5.70 -16.82
CA ALA A 106 0.89 6.73 -15.78
C ALA A 106 -0.46 7.14 -15.16
N VAL A 107 -1.58 6.93 -15.88
CA VAL A 107 -2.92 7.12 -15.36
C VAL A 107 -3.23 6.22 -14.15
N HIS A 108 -2.50 5.13 -13.92
CA HIS A 108 -2.63 4.27 -12.74
C HIS A 108 -1.52 4.51 -11.70
N GLY A 109 -0.62 5.47 -11.94
CA GLY A 109 0.57 5.70 -11.11
C GLY A 109 0.37 6.59 -9.89
N VAL A 110 -0.85 7.06 -9.61
CA VAL A 110 -1.14 7.98 -8.49
C VAL A 110 -2.29 7.43 -7.63
N PRO A 111 -2.16 7.43 -6.28
CA PRO A 111 -3.24 7.00 -5.40
C PRO A 111 -4.44 7.93 -5.53
N ARG A 112 -5.60 7.38 -5.91
CA ARG A 112 -6.84 8.14 -6.08
C ARG A 112 -7.74 8.03 -4.86
N ALA A 113 -8.21 9.18 -4.37
CA ALA A 113 -9.17 9.24 -3.25
C ALA A 113 -10.44 8.42 -3.52
N ALA A 114 -10.95 8.41 -4.76
CA ALA A 114 -12.12 7.61 -5.14
C ALA A 114 -11.87 6.09 -4.96
N VAL A 115 -10.66 5.61 -5.28
CA VAL A 115 -10.29 4.20 -5.11
C VAL A 115 -10.16 3.88 -3.62
N ALA A 116 -9.51 4.74 -2.83
CA ALA A 116 -9.42 4.58 -1.39
C ALA A 116 -10.80 4.57 -0.72
N ALA A 117 -11.69 5.49 -1.08
CA ALA A 117 -13.05 5.55 -0.57
C ALA A 117 -13.84 4.29 -0.93
N TRP A 118 -13.69 3.78 -2.15
CA TRP A 118 -14.34 2.56 -2.58
C TRP A 118 -13.84 1.33 -1.80
N LEU A 119 -12.53 1.19 -1.60
CA LEU A 119 -11.96 0.14 -0.74
C LEU A 119 -12.50 0.24 0.69
N GLY A 120 -12.48 1.45 1.27
CA GLY A 120 -12.99 1.73 2.60
C GLY A 120 -14.47 1.37 2.74
N TRP A 121 -15.31 1.74 1.77
CA TRP A 121 -16.72 1.41 1.74
C TRP A 121 -16.96 -0.11 1.79
N HIS A 122 -16.24 -0.88 0.97
CA HIS A 122 -16.39 -2.33 0.94
C HIS A 122 -15.92 -3.01 2.22
N ARG A 123 -14.82 -2.54 2.82
CA ARG A 123 -14.31 -3.08 4.10
C ARG A 123 -15.24 -2.75 5.27
N LEU A 124 -15.71 -1.50 5.35
CA LEU A 124 -16.73 -1.09 6.33
C LEU A 124 -18.01 -1.93 6.20
N GLY A 125 -18.45 -2.21 4.97
CA GLY A 125 -19.60 -3.08 4.70
C GLY A 125 -19.41 -4.55 5.15
N ARG A 126 -18.16 -5.00 5.29
CA ARG A 126 -17.80 -6.32 5.85
C ARG A 126 -17.64 -6.31 7.37
N GLY A 127 -17.85 -5.16 8.01
CA GLY A 127 -17.66 -4.98 9.45
C GLY A 127 -16.22 -4.72 9.87
N GLU A 128 -15.28 -4.60 8.92
CA GLU A 128 -13.93 -4.14 9.21
C GLU A 128 -13.95 -2.66 9.58
N ARG A 129 -13.29 -2.29 10.66
CA ARG A 129 -13.17 -0.90 11.11
C ARG A 129 -11.93 -0.73 11.96
N HIS A 130 -11.30 0.43 11.87
CA HIS A 130 -10.23 0.84 12.75
C HIS A 130 -10.78 1.69 13.90
N ASP A 131 -10.16 1.55 15.07
CA ASP A 131 -10.36 2.51 16.14
C ASP A 131 -9.60 3.80 15.80
N LEU A 132 -10.31 4.93 15.84
CA LEU A 132 -9.72 6.24 15.60
C LEU A 132 -8.61 6.56 16.60
N ALA A 133 -8.74 6.09 17.86
CA ALA A 133 -7.76 6.34 18.90
C ALA A 133 -6.42 5.63 18.65
N THR A 134 -6.43 4.53 17.89
CA THR A 134 -5.24 3.72 17.60
C THR A 134 -4.79 3.82 16.15
N LEU A 135 -5.50 4.58 15.31
CA LEU A 135 -5.19 4.69 13.89
C LEU A 135 -3.91 5.50 13.69
N THR A 136 -2.84 4.81 13.30
CA THR A 136 -1.56 5.43 12.99
C THR A 136 -1.21 5.27 11.51
N PRO A 137 -0.51 6.25 10.89
CA PRO A 137 0.09 6.05 9.59
C PRO A 137 1.00 4.82 9.57
N GLN A 138 1.08 4.12 8.43
CA GLN A 138 2.04 3.04 8.22
C GLN A 138 3.43 3.64 7.92
N TYR A 139 4.22 3.90 8.96
CA TYR A 139 5.61 4.33 8.81
C TYR A 139 6.50 3.14 8.45
N VAL A 140 6.80 3.00 7.16
CA VAL A 140 7.69 1.95 6.62
C VAL A 140 9.17 2.25 6.91
N HIS A 141 9.49 3.52 7.15
CA HIS A 141 10.78 3.98 7.65
C HIS A 141 10.54 5.18 8.58
N PRO A 142 11.32 5.35 9.67
CA PRO A 142 11.23 6.57 10.47
C PRO A 142 11.54 7.79 9.60
N SER A 143 10.73 8.84 9.70
CA SER A 143 10.93 10.06 8.92
C SER A 143 12.28 10.72 9.26
N GLU A 144 12.84 11.54 8.36
CA GLU A 144 14.08 12.28 8.67
C GLU A 144 13.94 13.15 9.93
N ALA A 145 12.75 13.65 10.21
CA ALA A 145 12.44 14.35 11.46
C ALA A 145 12.53 13.41 12.67
N GLU A 146 12.00 12.20 12.58
CA GLU A 146 12.08 11.18 13.65
C GLU A 146 13.51 10.71 13.90
N VAL A 147 14.32 10.56 12.84
CA VAL A 147 15.75 10.25 12.94
C VAL A 147 16.51 11.41 13.59
N ARG A 148 16.16 12.66 13.25
CA ARG A 148 16.79 13.87 13.80
C ARG A 148 16.36 14.19 15.24
N PHE A 149 15.14 13.80 15.63
CA PHE A 149 14.56 14.08 16.96
C PHE A 149 14.47 12.86 17.88
N GLY A 150 14.98 11.69 17.46
CA GLY A 150 15.04 10.47 18.28
C GLY A 150 13.68 9.91 18.72
N ARG A 151 12.60 10.18 17.96
CA ARG A 151 11.25 9.72 18.29
C ARG A 151 10.82 8.65 17.30
N THR A 152 10.78 7.40 17.72
CA THR A 152 10.36 6.28 16.86
C THR A 152 8.85 6.03 17.04
N PHE A 153 8.05 6.31 16.00
CA PHE A 153 6.67 5.85 15.92
C PHE A 153 6.66 4.48 15.20
N ALA A 154 7.26 3.48 15.84
CA ALA A 154 7.22 2.11 15.34
C ALA A 154 5.86 1.47 15.65
N ARG A 155 5.51 0.52 14.79
CA ARG A 155 4.33 -0.35 14.83
C ARG A 155 4.02 -0.83 16.27
N PRO A 156 2.79 -0.67 16.80
CA PRO A 156 2.31 -1.65 17.76
C PRO A 156 2.07 -2.95 16.99
N SER A 157 2.74 -4.03 17.41
CA SER A 157 2.39 -5.38 16.97
C SER A 157 0.91 -5.59 17.26
N GLY A 158 0.11 -5.79 16.21
CA GLY A 158 -1.22 -6.37 16.37
C GLY A 158 -1.07 -7.78 16.96
N PRO A 159 -2.07 -8.30 17.68
CA PRO A 159 -1.94 -9.57 18.37
C PRO A 159 -1.61 -10.67 17.37
N ASP A 160 -0.55 -11.42 17.68
CA ASP A 160 -0.24 -12.70 17.05
C ASP A 160 -1.51 -13.57 17.14
N ALA A 161 -2.04 -13.95 15.98
CA ALA A 161 -3.03 -15.01 15.91
C ALA A 161 -2.29 -16.34 16.00
N ASP A 162 -1.97 -16.74 17.23
CA ASP A 162 -1.69 -18.14 17.58
C ASP A 162 -2.98 -18.80 18.08
N ASP A 163 -3.31 -19.92 17.43
CA ASP A 163 -4.27 -21.01 17.74
C ASP A 163 -5.72 -20.68 18.16
#